data_AF-A0A6V7UFB7-F1
#
_entry.id   AF-A0A6V7UFB7-F1
#
_cell.length_a   1.000
_cell.length_b   1.000
_cell.length_c   1.000
_cell.angle_alpha   90.00
_cell.angle_beta   90.00
_cell.angle_gamma   90.00
#
_symmetry.space_group_name_H-M   'P 1'
#
loop_
_entity.id
_entity.type
_entity.pdbx_description
1 polymer ?
#
loop_
_entity_poly.entity_id
_entity_poly.type
_entity_poly.pdbx_seq_one_letter_code
_entity_poly.pdbx_strand_id
1 'polypeptide(L)'
;MHNSIPIFILQFVFLLCQYKQVCFSETENLCNATWSPNLLREFQLEKCVGEGKGEGNSCKNDSFYCENSSGYCCPKKEFVCQSPADSGHENFQKQFLHFGRFAFDLQLNDCIKFSYFGEGGNFNNFLKYVDCKKFCKGE
;
A
#
# COMPACT_ATOMS: atom_id res chain seq x y z
N MET A 1 -6.73 18.43 33.15
CA MET A 1 -6.48 17.02 33.54
C MET A 1 -6.18 16.24 32.26
N HIS A 2 -4.92 16.23 31.81
CA HIS A 2 -4.47 15.34 30.75
C HIS A 2 -3.77 14.16 31.41
N ASN A 3 -4.39 12.98 31.33
CA ASN A 3 -3.86 11.74 31.86
C ASN A 3 -2.60 11.35 31.08
N SER A 4 -1.44 11.51 31.72
CA SER A 4 -0.18 10.98 31.22
C SER A 4 -0.24 9.45 31.29
N ILE A 5 -0.17 8.80 30.13
CA ILE A 5 -0.10 7.34 30.02
C ILE A 5 1.25 6.90 30.62
N PRO A 6 1.29 5.97 31.59
CA PRO A 6 2.52 5.59 32.25
C PRO A 6 3.51 4.91 31.30
N ILE A 7 4.79 5.30 31.39
CA ILE A 7 5.91 4.88 30.52
C ILE A 7 6.05 3.35 30.40
N PHE A 8 5.64 2.60 31.42
CA PHE A 8 5.64 1.14 31.42
C PHE A 8 4.67 0.50 30.42
N ILE A 9 3.56 1.18 30.06
CA ILE A 9 2.62 0.70 29.04
C ILE A 9 3.23 0.89 27.64
N LEU A 10 3.96 1.99 27.40
CA LEU A 10 4.70 2.19 26.15
C LEU A 10 5.74 1.08 25.95
N GLN A 11 6.53 0.74 26.97
CA GLN A 11 7.55 -0.31 26.87
C GLN A 11 6.96 -1.70 26.57
N PHE A 12 5.77 -2.02 27.10
CA PHE A 12 5.07 -3.27 26.80
C PHE A 12 4.49 -3.32 25.38
N VAL A 13 4.00 -2.19 24.86
CA VAL A 13 3.58 -2.06 23.45
C VAL A 13 4.77 -2.26 22.50
N PHE A 14 5.94 -1.70 22.84
CA PHE A 14 7.17 -1.89 22.08
C PHE A 14 7.70 -3.33 22.12
N LEU A 15 7.60 -4.03 23.27
CA LEU A 15 8.02 -5.42 23.40
C LEU A 15 7.12 -6.41 22.66
N LEU A 16 5.80 -6.17 22.60
CA LEU A 16 4.88 -6.99 21.80
C LEU A 16 5.05 -6.78 20.28
N CYS A 17 5.60 -5.63 19.87
CA CYS A 17 5.89 -5.34 18.46
C CYS A 17 7.12 -6.07 17.91
N GLN A 18 8.09 -6.44 18.75
CA GLN A 18 9.26 -7.18 18.27
C GLN A 18 8.97 -8.67 17.97
N TYR A 19 7.88 -9.22 18.53
CA TYR A 19 7.55 -10.65 18.43
C TYR A 19 6.49 -10.96 17.36
N LYS A 20 5.77 -9.95 16.88
CA LYS A 20 4.95 -10.02 15.67
C LYS A 20 5.39 -8.86 14.79
N GLN A 21 5.97 -9.15 13.62
CA GLN A 21 6.53 -8.24 12.61
C GLN A 21 5.62 -7.09 12.10
N VAL A 22 4.60 -6.67 12.84
CA VAL A 22 3.68 -5.60 12.50
C VAL A 22 3.37 -4.81 13.79
N CYS A 23 4.20 -3.81 14.09
CA CYS A 23 3.70 -2.63 14.79
C CYS A 23 2.61 -2.04 13.90
N PHE A 24 1.36 -2.21 14.28
CA PHE A 24 0.24 -1.49 13.68
C PHE A 24 0.31 -0.05 14.23
N SER A 25 1.31 0.74 13.79
CA SER A 25 1.13 2.19 13.75
C SER A 25 0.09 2.43 12.68
N GLU A 26 -0.99 3.12 13.02
CA GLU A 26 -2.08 3.53 12.15
C GLU A 26 -1.60 3.62 10.70
N THR A 27 -1.92 2.63 9.87
CA THR A 27 -1.63 2.74 8.44
C THR A 27 -2.54 3.84 7.96
N GLU A 28 -2.01 5.06 7.88
CA GLU A 28 -2.73 6.17 7.28
C GLU A 28 -3.19 5.71 5.92
N ASN A 29 -4.50 5.78 5.69
CA ASN A 29 -5.11 5.32 4.47
C ASN A 29 -4.86 6.38 3.38
N LEU A 30 -3.60 6.50 2.95
CA LEU A 30 -3.09 7.62 2.14
C LEU A 30 -3.82 7.76 0.80
N CYS A 31 -4.29 6.66 0.23
CA CYS A 31 -4.98 6.64 -1.05
C CYS A 31 -6.43 6.15 -0.95
N ASN A 32 -6.99 6.15 0.25
CA ASN A 32 -8.22 5.41 0.55
C ASN A 32 -8.17 3.93 0.07
N ALA A 33 -6.97 3.37 0.00
CA ALA A 33 -6.67 2.07 -0.57
C ALA A 33 -6.47 1.01 0.52
N THR A 34 -7.58 0.58 1.12
CA THR A 34 -7.60 -0.56 2.06
C THR A 34 -7.32 -1.90 1.39
N TRP A 35 -7.31 -1.93 0.05
CA TRP A 35 -7.26 -3.13 -0.78
C TRP A 35 -5.82 -3.56 -1.18
N SER A 36 -4.85 -2.63 -1.24
CA SER A 36 -3.45 -2.95 -1.53
C SER A 36 -2.53 -2.54 -0.38
N PRO A 37 -1.78 -3.48 0.23
CA PRO A 37 -0.83 -3.16 1.29
C PRO A 37 0.33 -2.28 0.81
N ASN A 38 0.58 -2.23 -0.50
CA ASN A 38 1.64 -1.41 -1.08
C ASN A 38 1.28 0.09 -1.10
N LEU A 39 0.02 0.43 -0.81
CA LEU A 39 -0.50 1.80 -0.70
C LEU A 39 -0.63 2.29 0.74
N LEU A 40 -0.28 1.46 1.72
CA LEU A 40 -0.36 1.75 3.15
C LEU A 40 1.00 2.18 3.75
N ARG A 41 2.04 2.36 2.93
CA ARG A 41 3.39 2.72 3.39
C ARG A 41 3.83 4.03 2.75
N GLU A 42 3.97 5.06 3.58
CA GLU A 42 4.41 6.41 3.20
C GLU A 42 5.67 6.40 2.32
N PHE A 43 6.64 5.54 2.63
CA PHE A 43 7.91 5.43 1.91
C PHE A 43 7.79 4.98 0.44
N GLN A 44 6.61 4.56 -0.01
CA GLN A 44 6.40 4.10 -1.40
C GLN A 44 5.64 5.13 -2.26
N LEU A 45 5.15 6.22 -1.67
CA LEU A 45 4.34 7.23 -2.37
C LEU A 45 5.05 8.57 -2.41
N GLU A 46 5.04 9.20 -3.59
CA GLU A 46 5.54 10.57 -3.75
C GLU A 46 4.50 11.58 -3.23
N LYS A 47 4.96 12.71 -2.69
CA LYS A 47 4.08 13.83 -2.37
C LYS A 47 3.66 14.55 -3.64
N CYS A 48 2.46 15.13 -3.63
CA CYS A 48 2.01 15.97 -4.72
C CYS A 48 2.91 17.19 -4.89
N VAL A 49 3.10 17.60 -6.14
CA VAL A 49 3.84 18.81 -6.52
C VAL A 49 2.88 19.99 -6.54
N GLY A 50 3.28 21.08 -5.90
CA GLY A 50 2.48 22.30 -5.78
C GLY A 50 2.84 23.07 -4.51
N GLU A 51 4.02 23.68 -4.46
CA GLU A 51 4.36 24.65 -3.42
C GLU A 51 3.73 26.01 -3.77
N GLY A 52 2.50 26.24 -3.30
CA GLY A 52 1.90 27.57 -3.33
C GLY A 52 0.45 27.61 -3.80
N LYS A 53 -0.34 28.48 -3.15
CA LYS A 53 -1.74 28.77 -3.48
C LYS A 53 -1.93 29.04 -4.97
N GLY A 54 -2.57 28.12 -5.69
CA GLY A 54 -3.30 28.45 -6.93
C GLY A 54 -2.94 27.68 -8.20
N GLU A 55 -1.95 26.80 -8.22
CA GLU A 55 -1.70 25.89 -9.35
C GLU A 55 -1.75 24.43 -8.89
N GLY A 56 -2.48 23.61 -9.66
CA GLY A 56 -2.98 22.30 -9.25
C GLY A 56 -1.95 21.39 -8.60
N ASN A 57 -2.37 20.74 -7.52
CA ASN A 57 -1.63 19.68 -6.88
C ASN A 57 -1.54 18.47 -7.83
N SER A 58 -0.43 18.39 -8.54
CA SER A 58 -0.22 17.40 -9.61
C SER A 58 0.84 16.39 -9.20
N CYS A 59 0.82 15.23 -9.84
CA CYS A 59 1.85 14.22 -9.69
C CYS A 59 2.84 14.32 -10.83
N LYS A 60 4.11 14.00 -10.59
CA LYS A 60 5.13 13.98 -11.65
C LYS A 60 4.79 13.00 -12.78
N ASN A 61 4.02 11.95 -12.45
CA ASN A 61 3.62 10.91 -13.37
C ASN A 61 2.10 10.92 -13.56
N ASP A 62 1.65 10.97 -14.82
CA ASP A 62 0.24 10.98 -15.22
C ASP A 62 -0.52 9.70 -14.86
N SER A 63 0.18 8.62 -14.54
CA SER A 63 -0.41 7.38 -14.01
C SER A 63 -0.89 7.52 -12.56
N PHE A 64 -0.62 8.65 -11.93
CA PHE A 64 -1.01 8.98 -10.56
C PHE A 64 -1.92 10.20 -10.55
N TYR A 65 -2.74 10.31 -9.52
CA TYR A 65 -3.52 11.51 -9.21
C TYR A 65 -3.13 11.98 -7.82
N CYS A 66 -3.22 13.29 -7.57
CA CYS A 66 -3.00 13.79 -6.23
C CYS A 66 -4.26 13.56 -5.38
N GLU A 67 -4.10 12.84 -4.27
CA GLU A 67 -5.15 12.73 -3.26
C GLU A 67 -5.10 13.96 -2.35
N ASN A 68 -6.10 14.84 -2.44
CA ASN A 68 -6.10 16.13 -1.75
C ASN A 68 -6.08 16.00 -0.23
N SER A 69 -6.69 14.93 0.31
CA SER A 69 -6.79 14.71 1.75
C SER A 69 -5.47 14.25 2.36
N SER A 70 -4.70 13.44 1.65
CA SER A 70 -3.41 12.95 2.15
C SER A 70 -2.22 13.77 1.65
N GLY A 71 -2.36 14.45 0.51
CA GLY A 71 -1.27 15.16 -0.16
C GLY A 71 -0.27 14.24 -0.86
N TYR A 72 -0.63 12.97 -1.09
CA TYR A 72 0.21 11.98 -1.77
C TYR A 72 -0.34 11.62 -3.16
N CYS A 73 0.58 11.22 -4.03
CA CYS A 73 0.29 10.72 -5.36
C CYS A 73 -0.14 9.26 -5.31
N CYS A 74 -1.40 9.02 -5.64
CA CYS A 74 -2.04 7.72 -5.61
C CYS A 74 -2.16 7.16 -7.03
N PRO A 75 -1.90 5.86 -7.25
CA PRO A 75 -1.96 5.30 -8.60
C PRO A 75 -3.41 5.25 -9.08
N LYS A 76 -3.60 5.59 -10.36
CA LYS A 76 -4.89 5.47 -11.02
C LYS A 76 -5.27 4.00 -11.21
N LYS A 77 -6.57 3.72 -11.26
CA LYS A 77 -7.11 2.37 -11.46
C LYS A 77 -6.53 1.70 -12.71
N GLU A 78 -6.42 2.45 -13.80
CA GLU A 78 -5.90 1.95 -15.07
C GLU A 78 -4.45 1.48 -14.91
N PHE A 79 -3.62 2.28 -14.25
CA PHE A 79 -2.22 1.94 -14.00
C PHE A 79 -2.08 0.67 -13.15
N VAL A 80 -2.86 0.56 -12.07
CA VAL A 80 -2.84 -0.62 -11.20
C VAL A 80 -3.31 -1.86 -11.96
N CYS A 81 -4.48 -1.81 -12.59
CA CYS A 81 -5.07 -2.99 -13.20
C CYS A 81 -4.39 -3.41 -14.52
N GLN A 82 -3.60 -2.54 -15.15
CA GLN A 82 -2.83 -2.88 -16.34
C GLN A 82 -1.39 -3.32 -16.05
N SER A 83 -0.90 -3.10 -14.83
CA SER A 83 0.42 -3.55 -14.43
C SER A 83 0.46 -5.08 -14.33
N PRO A 84 1.58 -5.74 -14.68
CA PRO A 84 1.72 -7.19 -14.48
C PRO A 84 1.76 -7.55 -12.99
N ALA A 85 1.46 -8.80 -12.63
CA ALA A 85 1.75 -9.30 -11.29
C ALA A 85 3.27 -9.25 -11.04
N ASP A 86 3.69 -8.63 -9.94
CA ASP A 86 5.11 -8.45 -9.61
C ASP A 86 5.40 -9.00 -8.21
N SER A 87 6.22 -10.05 -8.18
CA SER A 87 6.61 -10.73 -6.93
C SER A 87 7.56 -9.86 -6.08
N GLY A 88 8.17 -8.83 -6.68
CA GLY A 88 9.24 -8.05 -6.08
C GLY A 88 10.51 -8.87 -5.98
N HIS A 89 11.30 -8.63 -4.93
CA HIS A 89 12.57 -9.31 -4.71
C HIS A 89 12.62 -9.96 -3.33
N GLU A 90 13.29 -11.12 -3.26
CA GLU A 90 13.53 -11.80 -2.00
C GLU A 90 14.50 -10.98 -1.14
N ASN A 91 14.20 -10.88 0.15
CA ASN A 91 15.11 -10.30 1.12
C ASN A 91 15.67 -11.40 2.03
N PHE A 92 16.97 -11.67 1.89
CA PHE A 92 17.70 -12.67 2.69
C PHE A 92 17.62 -12.41 4.21
N GLN A 93 17.40 -11.16 4.64
CA GLN A 93 17.24 -10.79 6.04
C GLN A 93 15.83 -11.11 6.59
N LYS A 94 14.82 -11.30 5.72
CA LYS A 94 13.43 -11.59 6.08
C LYS A 94 13.03 -13.08 5.92
N GLN A 95 14.00 -13.99 5.94
CA GLN A 95 13.78 -15.45 5.99
C GLN A 95 12.96 -16.06 4.83
N PHE A 96 13.10 -15.57 3.59
CA PHE A 96 12.40 -16.12 2.40
C PHE A 96 10.88 -16.28 2.59
N LEU A 97 10.25 -15.37 3.33
CA LEU A 97 8.80 -15.41 3.52
C LEU A 97 8.09 -14.97 2.24
N HIS A 98 7.26 -15.86 1.69
CA HIS A 98 6.42 -15.58 0.53
C HIS A 98 4.96 -15.43 0.97
N PHE A 99 4.32 -14.35 0.52
CA PHE A 99 2.95 -14.02 0.84
C PHE A 99 2.04 -14.28 -0.36
N GLY A 100 1.00 -15.08 -0.18
CA GLY A 100 -0.03 -15.25 -1.22
C GLY A 100 -0.81 -13.95 -1.42
N ARG A 101 -0.85 -13.45 -2.65
CA ARG A 101 -1.54 -12.23 -3.06
C ARG A 101 -2.35 -12.46 -4.33
N PHE A 102 -3.19 -11.48 -4.67
CA PHE A 102 -3.96 -11.47 -5.90
C PHE A 102 -3.56 -10.29 -6.77
N ALA A 103 -3.54 -10.48 -8.09
CA ALA A 103 -3.29 -9.44 -9.08
C ALA A 103 -4.29 -9.59 -10.21
N PHE A 104 -4.71 -8.49 -10.83
CA PHE A 104 -5.56 -8.54 -12.01
C PHE A 104 -4.71 -8.90 -13.24
N ASP A 105 -5.14 -9.91 -13.99
CA ASP A 105 -4.53 -10.31 -15.25
C ASP A 105 -5.43 -9.84 -16.40
N LEU A 106 -4.90 -8.94 -17.23
CA LEU A 106 -5.63 -8.37 -18.37
C LEU A 106 -5.99 -9.41 -19.43
N GLN A 107 -5.14 -10.43 -19.64
CA GLN A 107 -5.36 -11.43 -20.69
C GLN A 107 -6.49 -12.38 -20.31
N LEU A 108 -6.53 -12.77 -19.03
CA LEU A 108 -7.61 -13.58 -18.47
C LEU A 108 -8.84 -12.77 -18.12
N ASN A 109 -8.72 -11.44 -18.06
CA ASN A 109 -9.76 -10.52 -17.58
C ASN A 109 -10.28 -10.92 -16.19
N ASP A 110 -9.38 -11.42 -15.34
CA ASP A 110 -9.71 -11.91 -14.01
C ASP A 110 -8.52 -11.81 -13.04
N CYS A 111 -8.78 -12.00 -11.75
CA CYS A 111 -7.75 -11.94 -10.73
C CYS A 111 -7.04 -13.28 -10.56
N ILE A 112 -5.72 -13.30 -10.66
CA ILE A 112 -4.87 -14.47 -10.43
C ILE A 112 -4.23 -14.42 -9.05
N LYS A 113 -3.91 -15.59 -8.49
CA LYS A 113 -3.10 -15.71 -7.26
C LYS A 113 -1.62 -15.77 -7.62
N PHE A 114 -0.78 -15.04 -6.91
CA PHE A 114 0.68 -15.06 -7.06
C PHE A 114 1.40 -14.98 -5.71
N SER A 115 2.71 -15.25 -5.71
CA SER A 115 3.58 -15.14 -4.52
C SER A 115 4.28 -13.78 -4.50
N TYR A 116 4.10 -13.01 -3.43
CA TYR A 116 4.79 -11.75 -3.21
C TYR A 116 5.88 -11.93 -2.15
N PHE A 117 7.09 -11.43 -2.39
CA PHE A 117 8.23 -11.63 -1.49
C PHE A 117 8.31 -10.63 -0.33
N GLY A 118 7.33 -9.72 -0.23
CA GLY A 118 7.23 -8.77 0.88
C GLY A 118 8.05 -7.50 0.71
N GLU A 119 8.80 -7.37 -0.39
CA GLU A 119 9.63 -6.22 -0.70
C GLU A 119 9.62 -5.91 -2.20
N GLY A 120 9.57 -4.62 -2.56
CA GLY A 120 9.36 -4.19 -3.93
C GLY A 120 7.96 -4.52 -4.42
N GLY A 121 7.86 -4.97 -5.68
CA GLY A 121 6.59 -5.21 -6.35
C GLY A 121 5.94 -3.91 -6.83
N ASN A 122 4.72 -4.04 -7.37
CA ASN A 122 3.91 -2.90 -7.80
C ASN A 122 2.54 -2.87 -7.11
N PHE A 123 1.67 -1.94 -7.50
CA PHE A 123 0.36 -1.75 -6.87
C PHE A 123 -0.71 -2.78 -7.28
N ASN A 124 -0.47 -3.58 -8.32
CA ASN A 124 -1.34 -4.69 -8.71
C ASN A 124 -1.14 -5.88 -7.74
N ASN A 125 -1.47 -5.63 -6.48
CA ASN A 125 -1.20 -6.53 -5.38
C ASN A 125 -2.29 -6.34 -4.32
N PHE A 126 -3.18 -7.31 -4.24
CA PHE A 126 -4.36 -7.31 -3.39
C PHE A 126 -4.27 -8.43 -2.36
N LEU A 127 -4.77 -8.19 -1.15
CA LEU A 127 -4.81 -9.21 -0.10
C LEU A 127 -5.90 -10.27 -0.37
N LYS A 128 -7.03 -9.87 -0.95
CA LYS A 128 -8.18 -10.74 -1.23
C LYS A 128 -8.56 -10.68 -2.70
N TYR A 129 -9.02 -11.82 -3.22
CA TYR A 129 -9.56 -11.93 -4.57
C TYR A 129 -10.72 -10.94 -4.82
N VAL A 130 -11.65 -10.84 -3.87
CA VAL A 130 -12.82 -9.94 -3.98
C VAL A 130 -12.40 -8.47 -4.07
N ASP A 131 -11.37 -8.05 -3.35
CA ASP A 131 -10.88 -6.67 -3.40
C ASP A 131 -10.28 -6.35 -4.78
N CYS A 132 -9.54 -7.31 -5.36
CA CYS A 132 -9.03 -7.21 -6.74
C CYS A 132 -10.16 -7.08 -7.76
N LYS A 133 -11.18 -7.95 -7.67
CA LYS A 133 -12.36 -7.93 -8.57
C LYS A 133 -13.13 -6.62 -8.45
N LYS A 134 -13.40 -6.19 -7.23
CA LYS A 134 -14.13 -4.95 -6.97
C LYS A 134 -13.37 -3.74 -7.48
N PHE A 135 -12.06 -3.69 -7.28
CA PHE A 135 -11.24 -2.57 -7.73
C PHE A 135 -11.12 -2.55 -9.27
N CYS A 136 -10.69 -3.64 -9.89
CA CYS A 136 -10.39 -3.67 -11.32
C CYS A 136 -11.63 -3.84 -12.20
N LYS A 137 -12.57 -4.70 -11.83
CA LYS A 137 -13.79 -4.96 -12.61
C LYS A 137 -15.03 -4.20 -12.13
N GLY A 138 -15.05 -3.77 -10.86
CA GLY A 138 -16.27 -3.20 -10.26
C GLY A 138 -17.29 -4.27 -9.85
N GLU A 139 -16.84 -5.52 -9.64
CA GLU A 139 -17.64 -6.71 -9.28
C GLU A 139 -17.47 -7.11 -7.82
#